data_AF-A0A811U4I1-F1
#
_entry.id   AF-A0A811U4I1-F1
#
_cell.length_a   1.000
_cell.length_b   1.000
_cell.length_c   1.000
_cell.angle_alpha   90.00
_cell.angle_beta   90.00
_cell.angle_gamma   90.00
#
_symmetry.space_group_name_H-M   'P 1'
#
loop_
_entity.id
_entity.type
_entity.pdbx_description
1 polymer ?
#
loop_
_entity_poly.entity_id
_entity_poly.type
_entity_poly.pdbx_seq_one_letter_code
_entity_poly.pdbx_strand_id
1 'polypeptide(L)'
;MPKNYDPFYSPILLKIDKIVEQLGVTDDLCKERLICSMYKDPTRYSPHSNFVSSELSRDFNFRLLIDTNNNTLIDIIVMRKAGLKTRRLRKTSDTSELQPVSNPNGAVVRFYRFIQAARDGQDQRDCLRLYPQCNINTE
;
A
#
# COMPACT_ATOMS: atom_id res chain seq x y z
N MET A 1 -20.55 -12.77 -13.19
CA MET A 1 -19.23 -12.09 -13.19
C MET A 1 -19.31 -10.86 -12.30
N PRO A 2 -18.38 -10.64 -11.37
CA PRO A 2 -18.30 -9.37 -10.66
C PRO A 2 -18.05 -8.26 -11.68
N LYS A 3 -18.82 -7.16 -11.59
CA LYS A 3 -18.84 -6.05 -12.56
C LYS A 3 -17.53 -5.23 -12.62
N ASN A 4 -16.45 -5.72 -12.02
CA ASN A 4 -15.19 -5.00 -11.84
C ASN A 4 -13.95 -5.93 -11.86
N TYR A 5 -14.05 -7.06 -12.56
CA TYR A 5 -12.91 -7.95 -12.77
C TYR A 5 -11.95 -7.34 -13.79
N ASP A 6 -10.72 -7.12 -13.38
CA ASP A 6 -9.61 -6.67 -14.21
C ASP A 6 -8.56 -7.80 -14.27
N PRO A 7 -8.19 -8.31 -15.47
CA PRO A 7 -7.27 -9.44 -15.59
C PRO A 7 -5.90 -9.21 -14.97
N PHE A 8 -5.45 -7.96 -14.82
CA PHE A 8 -4.16 -7.61 -14.25
C PHE A 8 -4.26 -7.33 -12.75
N TYR A 9 -5.16 -6.44 -12.34
CA TYR A 9 -5.25 -5.98 -10.95
C TYR A 9 -6.06 -6.93 -10.04
N SER A 10 -7.09 -7.61 -10.57
CA SER A 10 -7.91 -8.49 -9.72
C SER A 10 -7.13 -9.66 -9.10
N PRO A 11 -6.24 -10.37 -9.81
CA PRO A 11 -5.43 -11.43 -9.19
C PRO A 11 -4.53 -10.92 -8.05
N ILE A 12 -4.00 -9.70 -8.18
CA ILE A 12 -3.16 -9.06 -7.15
C ILE A 12 -4.01 -8.73 -5.93
N LEU A 13 -5.14 -8.06 -6.15
CA LEU A 13 -6.08 -7.70 -5.09
C LEU A 13 -6.60 -8.92 -4.33
N LEU A 14 -6.95 -10.01 -5.02
CA LEU A 14 -7.44 -11.24 -4.40
C LEU A 14 -6.41 -11.86 -3.44
N LYS A 15 -5.12 -11.76 -3.76
CA LYS A 15 -4.07 -12.26 -2.87
C LYS A 15 -3.89 -11.37 -1.65
N ILE A 16 -3.93 -10.05 -1.84
CA ILE A 16 -3.85 -9.08 -0.73
C ILE A 16 -5.07 -9.25 0.18
N ASP A 17 -6.26 -9.37 -0.39
CA ASP A 17 -7.51 -9.64 0.34
C ASP A 17 -7.38 -10.89 1.20
N LYS A 18 -6.88 -11.99 0.64
CA LYS A 18 -6.67 -13.23 1.39
C LYS A 18 -5.74 -13.06 2.59
N ILE A 19 -4.68 -12.27 2.45
CA ILE A 19 -3.73 -11.97 3.54
C ILE A 19 -4.39 -11.10 4.63
N VAL A 20 -5.16 -10.10 4.21
CA VAL A 20 -5.85 -9.17 5.10
C VAL A 20 -7.00 -9.88 5.86
N GLU A 21 -7.70 -10.79 5.19
CA GLU A 21 -8.74 -11.63 5.79
C GLU A 21 -8.19 -12.60 6.84
N GLN A 22 -6.96 -13.09 6.66
CA GLN A 22 -6.26 -13.88 7.69
C GLN A 22 -6.00 -13.09 8.97
N LEU A 23 -5.94 -11.76 8.88
CA LEU A 23 -5.82 -10.85 10.02
C LEU A 23 -7.19 -10.43 10.59
N GLY A 24 -8.29 -11.04 10.11
CA GLY A 24 -9.65 -10.84 10.63
C GLY A 24 -10.40 -9.66 10.01
N VAL A 25 -9.86 -9.04 8.94
CA VAL A 25 -10.47 -7.88 8.30
C VAL A 25 -11.15 -8.27 6.99
N THR A 26 -12.47 -8.14 6.93
CA THR A 26 -13.28 -8.48 5.74
C THR A 26 -13.83 -7.26 5.02
N ASP A 27 -14.04 -6.15 5.72
CA ASP A 27 -14.58 -4.90 5.16
C ASP A 27 -13.54 -4.11 4.38
N ASP A 28 -13.87 -3.71 3.14
CA ASP A 28 -12.96 -3.04 2.21
C ASP A 28 -12.37 -1.73 2.75
N LEU A 29 -13.14 -0.94 3.51
CA LEU A 29 -12.66 0.31 4.11
C LEU A 29 -11.67 0.03 5.24
N CYS A 30 -11.86 -1.08 5.96
CA CYS A 30 -10.90 -1.54 6.95
C CYS A 30 -9.62 -2.14 6.36
N LYS A 31 -9.66 -2.68 5.14
CA LYS A 31 -8.45 -3.19 4.49
C LYS A 31 -7.44 -2.08 4.24
N GLU A 32 -7.89 -0.92 3.75
CA GLU A 32 -7.04 0.26 3.56
C GLU A 32 -6.39 0.70 4.87
N ARG A 33 -7.16 0.80 5.96
CA ARG A 33 -6.62 1.11 7.30
C ARG A 33 -5.56 0.10 7.74
N LEU A 34 -5.83 -1.19 7.57
CA LEU A 34 -4.87 -2.23 7.94
C LEU A 34 -3.58 -2.11 7.13
N ILE A 35 -3.66 -1.85 5.83
CA ILE A 35 -2.46 -1.62 5.00
C ILE A 35 -1.68 -0.40 5.50
N CYS A 36 -2.36 0.70 5.87
CA CYS A 36 -1.70 1.85 6.48
C CYS A 36 -0.97 1.46 7.78
N SER A 37 -1.66 0.82 8.73
CA SER A 37 -1.04 0.37 9.99
C SER A 37 0.10 -0.63 9.76
N MET A 38 -0.05 -1.51 8.77
CA MET A 38 0.94 -2.51 8.36
C MET A 38 2.23 -1.88 7.87
N TYR A 39 2.14 -0.79 7.12
CA TYR A 39 3.32 -0.05 6.64
C TYR A 39 3.85 0.98 7.64
N LYS A 40 3.04 1.36 8.65
CA LYS A 40 3.47 2.17 9.80
C LYS A 40 4.38 1.39 10.75
N ASP A 41 4.09 0.11 10.99
CA ASP A 41 4.96 -0.83 11.74
C ASP A 41 5.06 -2.20 11.06
N PRO A 42 5.90 -2.36 10.03
CA PRO A 42 5.95 -3.60 9.26
C PRO A 42 6.49 -4.80 10.05
N THR A 43 7.19 -4.56 11.18
CA THR A 43 7.73 -5.63 12.02
C THR A 43 6.62 -6.39 12.73
N ARG A 44 5.64 -5.65 13.26
CA ARG A 44 4.48 -6.18 13.97
C ARG A 44 3.58 -7.04 13.08
N TYR A 45 3.49 -6.72 11.80
CA TYR A 45 2.64 -7.43 10.84
C TYR A 45 3.40 -8.46 10.00
N SER A 46 4.67 -8.71 10.30
CA SER A 46 5.43 -9.80 9.66
C SER A 46 4.80 -11.16 10.00
N PRO A 47 4.69 -12.10 9.04
CA PRO A 47 5.22 -12.04 7.68
C PRO A 47 4.25 -11.44 6.64
N HIS A 48 3.01 -11.11 7.02
CA HIS A 48 1.96 -10.62 6.13
C HIS A 48 2.37 -9.34 5.37
N SER A 49 3.08 -8.44 6.04
CA SER A 49 3.66 -7.22 5.44
C SER A 49 4.56 -7.51 4.24
N ASN A 50 5.36 -8.58 4.29
CA ASN A 50 6.25 -8.97 3.18
C ASN A 50 5.45 -9.44 1.96
N PHE A 51 4.40 -10.24 2.19
CA PHE A 51 3.56 -10.72 1.11
C PHE A 51 2.79 -9.58 0.44
N VAL A 52 2.17 -8.69 1.22
CA VAL A 52 1.48 -7.52 0.66
C VAL A 52 2.44 -6.66 -0.15
N SER A 53 3.65 -6.42 0.37
CA SER A 53 4.68 -5.67 -0.36
C SER A 53 5.09 -6.34 -1.67
N SER A 54 5.19 -7.67 -1.68
CA SER A 54 5.54 -8.42 -2.89
C SER A 54 4.46 -8.33 -3.97
N GLU A 55 3.18 -8.24 -3.57
CA GLU A 55 2.06 -8.13 -4.50
C GLU A 55 1.88 -6.69 -5.00
N LEU A 56 1.99 -5.68 -4.12
CA LEU A 56 1.92 -4.26 -4.51
C LEU A 56 3.08 -3.84 -5.42
N SER A 57 4.25 -4.48 -5.29
CA SER A 57 5.43 -4.22 -6.13
C SER A 57 5.36 -4.78 -7.54
N ARG A 58 4.29 -5.48 -7.91
CA ARG A 58 4.10 -6.04 -9.25
C ARG A 58 3.69 -4.99 -10.28
N ASP A 59 3.18 -3.85 -9.86
CA ASP A 59 2.93 -2.70 -10.74
C ASP A 59 4.21 -1.84 -10.83
N PHE A 60 4.69 -1.62 -12.06
CA PHE A 60 5.87 -0.80 -12.34
C PHE A 60 5.71 0.65 -11.85
N ASN A 61 4.48 1.16 -11.74
CA ASN A 61 4.24 2.47 -11.15
C ASN A 61 4.58 2.50 -9.65
N PHE A 62 4.31 1.41 -8.91
CA PHE A 62 4.73 1.31 -7.49
C PHE A 62 6.24 1.33 -7.34
N ARG A 63 6.96 0.67 -8.28
CA ARG A 63 8.42 0.70 -8.32
C ARG A 63 8.98 2.12 -8.44
N LEU A 64 8.27 3.02 -9.13
CA LEU A 64 8.60 4.45 -9.27
C LEU A 64 8.08 5.31 -8.09
N LEU A 65 7.05 4.85 -7.38
CA LEU A 65 6.55 5.45 -6.14
C LEU A 65 7.44 5.15 -4.91
N ILE A 66 8.43 4.24 -5.06
CA ILE A 66 9.42 3.78 -4.07
C ILE A 66 10.85 4.32 -4.42
N ASP A 67 10.98 5.26 -5.35
CA ASP A 67 12.25 5.93 -5.64
C ASP A 67 12.52 7.11 -4.67
N THR A 68 13.08 6.81 -3.50
CA THR A 68 14.10 7.70 -2.94
C THR A 68 15.42 7.32 -3.60
N ASN A 69 15.70 7.91 -4.76
CA ASN A 69 16.93 7.80 -5.58
C ASN A 69 17.98 6.80 -5.06
N ASN A 70 17.98 5.60 -5.65
CA ASN A 70 19.05 4.61 -5.64
C ASN A 70 19.53 4.11 -4.26
N ASN A 71 18.64 3.42 -3.54
CA ASN A 71 18.91 2.11 -2.93
C ASN A 71 17.68 1.36 -2.37
N THR A 72 16.45 1.81 -2.67
CA THR A 72 15.24 1.42 -1.92
C THR A 72 14.33 0.37 -2.57
N LEU A 73 14.85 -0.48 -3.46
CA LEU A 73 14.22 -1.81 -3.64
C LEU A 73 14.52 -2.74 -2.44
N ILE A 74 15.47 -2.35 -1.60
CA ILE A 74 16.10 -3.18 -0.57
C ILE A 74 15.48 -2.97 0.82
N ASP A 75 14.84 -1.84 1.15
CA ASP A 75 14.40 -1.58 2.53
C ASP A 75 13.15 -2.36 2.99
N ILE A 76 12.39 -2.94 2.07
CA ILE A 76 11.35 -3.92 2.46
C ILE A 76 11.94 -5.34 2.62
N ILE A 77 13.07 -5.66 1.95
CA ILE A 77 13.86 -6.85 2.30
C ILE A 77 14.72 -6.59 3.56
N VAL A 78 15.00 -5.32 3.91
CA VAL A 78 15.86 -4.91 5.03
C VAL A 78 15.04 -4.35 6.19
N MET A 79 14.13 -5.18 6.72
CA MET A 79 13.89 -5.22 8.17
C MET A 79 15.05 -5.91 8.94
N ARG A 80 16.29 -5.68 8.51
CA ARG A 80 17.50 -6.27 9.10
C ARG A 80 18.75 -5.43 8.77
N LYS A 81 18.89 -4.24 9.38
CA LYS A 81 20.15 -3.75 9.98
C LYS A 81 20.02 -2.32 10.51
N ALA A 82 19.80 -2.24 11.82
CA ALA A 82 20.45 -1.32 12.76
C ALA A 82 20.83 0.10 12.25
N GLY A 83 19.89 1.05 12.38
CA GLY A 83 20.15 2.36 12.97
C GLY A 83 21.10 3.34 12.28
N LEU A 84 20.75 3.89 11.10
CA LEU A 84 21.43 5.08 10.56
C LEU A 84 20.46 6.13 9.97
N LYS A 85 20.88 7.39 10.18
CA LYS A 85 20.11 8.65 10.28
C LYS A 85 19.58 9.19 8.95
N THR A 86 18.38 9.77 9.00
CA THR A 86 17.67 10.48 7.93
C THR A 86 18.43 11.71 7.40
N ARG A 87 18.43 11.92 6.08
CA ARG A 87 18.69 13.24 5.46
C ARG A 87 17.60 13.57 4.43
N ARG A 88 16.84 14.60 4.79
CA ARG A 88 15.80 15.32 4.04
C ARG A 88 16.35 15.86 2.71
N LEU A 89 15.63 15.78 1.59
CA LEU A 89 15.64 16.81 0.53
C LEU A 89 14.60 16.63 -0.60
N ARG A 90 13.79 17.70 -0.74
CA ARG A 90 13.15 18.34 -1.91
C ARG A 90 12.17 17.56 -2.81
N LYS A 91 10.92 18.02 -2.69
CA LYS A 91 9.76 17.87 -3.59
C LYS A 91 10.04 18.53 -4.94
N THR A 92 9.96 17.78 -6.03
CA THR A 92 9.79 18.33 -7.38
C THR A 92 8.46 17.84 -7.93
N SER A 93 7.55 18.79 -8.11
CA SER A 93 6.32 18.62 -8.86
C SER A 93 6.67 18.43 -10.33
N ASP A 94 6.24 17.33 -10.92
CA ASP A 94 5.81 17.37 -12.31
C ASP A 94 4.55 16.53 -12.45
N THR A 95 3.47 17.25 -12.67
CA THR A 95 2.13 16.73 -12.89
C THR A 95 1.98 16.62 -14.40
N SER A 96 2.49 15.52 -14.96
CA SER A 96 2.26 15.19 -16.37
C SER A 96 1.15 14.15 -16.45
N GLU A 97 -0.07 14.70 -16.45
CA GLU A 97 -1.34 14.19 -16.98
C GLU A 97 -1.55 12.67 -17.03
N LEU A 98 -2.07 12.11 -15.93
CA LEU A 98 -2.94 10.94 -16.01
C LEU A 98 -4.28 11.41 -16.57
N GLN A 99 -4.54 11.10 -17.85
CA GLN A 99 -5.88 11.30 -18.41
C GLN A 99 -6.91 10.55 -17.52
N PRO A 100 -8.02 11.19 -17.13
CA PRO A 100 -9.04 10.53 -16.32
C PRO A 100 -9.72 9.47 -17.21
N VAL A 101 -9.31 8.21 -17.07
CA VAL A 101 -9.93 7.10 -17.81
C VAL A 101 -11.41 7.07 -17.45
N SER A 102 -12.25 7.34 -18.46
CA SER A 102 -13.71 7.36 -18.33
C SER A 102 -14.18 5.97 -17.89
N ASN A 103 -14.78 5.92 -16.69
CA ASN A 103 -15.12 4.73 -15.92
C ASN A 103 -13.89 4.04 -15.33
N PRO A 104 -13.43 4.44 -14.13
CA PRO A 104 -12.23 3.86 -13.56
C PRO A 104 -12.58 2.43 -13.10
N ASN A 105 -12.02 1.42 -13.77
CA ASN A 105 -12.11 0.01 -13.37
C ASN A 105 -11.93 -0.06 -11.85
N GLY A 106 -12.92 -0.56 -11.12
CA GLY A 106 -12.93 -0.52 -9.65
C GLY A 106 -11.76 -1.29 -9.04
N ALA A 107 -11.25 -2.31 -9.73
CA ALA A 107 -10.01 -2.98 -9.35
C ALA A 107 -8.79 -2.05 -9.39
N VAL A 108 -8.65 -1.24 -10.44
CA VAL A 108 -7.56 -0.26 -10.58
C VAL A 108 -7.64 0.77 -9.45
N VAL A 109 -8.83 1.35 -9.24
CA VAL A 109 -9.05 2.33 -8.15
C VAL A 109 -8.68 1.75 -6.79
N ARG A 110 -9.17 0.55 -6.50
CA ARG A 110 -8.92 -0.13 -5.22
C ARG A 110 -7.45 -0.45 -5.03
N PHE A 111 -6.76 -0.87 -6.09
CA PHE A 111 -5.32 -1.07 -6.06
C PHE A 111 -4.58 0.22 -5.67
N TYR A 112 -4.88 1.34 -6.32
CA TYR A 112 -4.26 2.63 -5.99
C TYR A 112 -4.60 3.14 -4.59
N ARG A 113 -5.78 2.82 -4.04
CA ARG A 113 -6.09 3.13 -2.64
C ARG A 113 -5.20 2.35 -1.67
N PHE A 114 -4.93 1.07 -1.92
CA PHE A 114 -3.96 0.31 -1.13
C PHE A 114 -2.54 0.88 -1.24
N ILE A 115 -2.15 1.36 -2.43
CA ILE A 115 -0.87 2.07 -2.59
C ILE A 115 -0.82 3.33 -1.73
N GLN A 116 -1.88 4.14 -1.77
CA GLN A 116 -1.94 5.37 -0.98
C GLN A 116 -1.92 5.07 0.53
N ALA A 117 -2.62 4.04 0.98
CA ALA A 117 -2.61 3.61 2.38
C ALA A 117 -1.23 3.18 2.86
N ALA A 118 -0.51 2.37 2.06
CA ALA A 118 0.84 1.96 2.38
C ALA A 118 1.77 3.18 2.56
N ARG A 119 1.66 4.17 1.67
CA ARG A 119 2.41 5.43 1.74
C ARG A 119 2.08 6.24 2.99
N ASP A 120 0.80 6.37 3.33
CA ASP A 120 0.38 7.07 4.53
C ASP A 120 0.98 6.44 5.80
N GLY A 121 1.10 5.11 5.83
CA GLY A 121 1.79 4.38 6.89
C GLY A 121 3.30 4.68 6.94
N GLN A 122 3.96 4.66 5.78
CA GLN A 122 5.40 4.98 5.67
C GLN A 122 5.70 6.42 6.09
N ASP A 123 4.81 7.36 5.76
CA ASP A 123 4.87 8.77 6.18
C ASP A 123 4.52 8.97 7.67
N GLN A 124 4.30 7.88 8.43
CA GLN A 124 3.97 7.88 9.85
C GLN A 124 2.72 8.71 10.17
N ARG A 125 1.76 8.73 9.24
CA ARG A 125 0.48 9.42 9.44
C ARG A 125 -0.42 8.63 10.40
N ASP A 126 -1.46 9.30 10.90
CA ASP A 126 -2.46 8.69 11.77
C ASP A 126 -3.49 7.90 10.93
N CYS A 127 -3.28 6.58 10.82
CA CYS A 127 -4.14 5.68 10.05
C CYS A 127 -5.59 5.62 10.57
N LEU A 128 -5.81 5.78 11.88
CA LEU A 128 -7.17 5.78 12.45
C LEU A 128 -7.93 7.01 11.96
N ARG A 129 -7.27 8.18 11.96
CA ARG A 129 -7.85 9.45 11.51
C ARG A 129 -8.01 9.52 9.98
N LEU A 130 -7.11 8.92 9.22
CA LEU A 130 -7.16 8.94 7.75
C LEU A 130 -8.23 8.01 7.18
N TYR A 131 -8.48 6.88 7.84
CA TYR A 131 -9.43 5.88 7.40
C TYR A 131 -10.57 5.74 8.42
N PRO A 132 -11.31 6.81 8.79
CA PRO A 132 -12.21 6.83 9.95
C PRO A 132 -13.42 5.90 9.81
N GLN A 133 -13.76 5.52 8.57
CA GLN A 133 -14.92 4.68 8.26
C GLN A 133 -14.72 3.21 8.64
N CYS A 134 -13.50 2.80 8.98
CA CYS A 134 -13.26 1.50 9.56
C CYS A 134 -13.60 1.49 11.06
N ASN A 135 -14.30 0.47 11.52
CA ASN A 135 -14.68 0.29 12.92
C ASN A 135 -13.75 -0.67 13.71
N ILE A 136 -12.73 -1.22 13.05
CA ILE A 136 -11.74 -2.11 13.67
C ILE A 136 -10.57 -1.26 14.18
N ASN A 137 -10.14 -1.53 15.41
CA ASN A 137 -8.92 -0.95 15.94
C ASN A 137 -7.69 -1.71 15.40
N THR A 138 -6.82 -0.99 14.70
CA THR A 138 -5.60 -1.54 14.09
C THR A 138 -4.33 -1.06 14.81
N GLU A 139 -4.43 -0.41 15.97
CA GLU A 139 -3.30 -0.03 16.84
C GLU A 139 -3.14 -0.95 18.05
#